data_AF-A0A552G5G7-F1
#
_entry.id   AF-A0A552G5G7-F1
#
_cell.length_a   1.000
_cell.length_b   1.000
_cell.length_c   1.000
_cell.angle_alpha   90.00
_cell.angle_beta   90.00
_cell.angle_gamma   90.00
#
_symmetry.space_group_name_H-M   'P 1'
#
loop_
_entity.id
_entity.type
_entity.pdbx_description
1 polymer ?
#
loop_
_entity_poly.entity_id
_entity_poly.type
_entity_poly.pdbx_seq_one_letter_code
_entity_poly.pdbx_strand_id
1 'polypeptide(L)' 'MVEKHQIEGLETGYSVGFFDRLRKTITVVNLPESSLRFPTHEDRP' A
#
# COMPACT_ATOMS: atom_id res chain seq x y z
N MET A 1 6.81 0.48 -3.21
CA MET A 1 6.26 1.86 -3.30
C MET A 1 4.85 1.82 -2.76
N VAL A 2 4.43 2.83 -2.02
CA VAL A 2 3.03 2.94 -1.54
C VAL A 2 2.54 4.34 -1.85
N GLU A 3 1.38 4.45 -2.48
CA GLU A 3 0.71 5.71 -2.76
C GLU A 3 -0.68 5.71 -2.12
N LYS A 4 -1.05 6.83 -1.50
CA LYS A 4 -2.37 7.03 -0.88
C LYS A 4 -3.28 7.76 -1.86
N HIS A 5 -4.52 7.29 -1.99
CA HIS A 5 -5.56 7.97 -2.76
C HIS A 5 -6.81 8.18 -1.91
N GLN A 6 -7.36 9.40 -1.98
CA GLN A 6 -8.59 9.77 -1.30
C GLN A 6 -9.56 10.32 -2.34
N ILE A 7 -10.64 9.57 -2.58
CA ILE A 7 -11.68 9.89 -3.56
C ILE A 7 -12.96 10.16 -2.76
N GLU A 8 -13.64 11.26 -3.05
CA GLU A 8 -14.88 11.63 -2.35
C GLU A 8 -15.94 10.53 -2.48
N GLY A 9 -16.56 10.16 -1.36
CA GLY A 9 -17.59 9.11 -1.31
C GLY A 9 -17.06 7.67 -1.29
N LEU A 10 -15.74 7.46 -1.34
CA LEU A 10 -15.10 6.15 -1.21
C LEU A 10 -14.18 6.11 0.03
N GLU A 11 -13.91 4.90 0.52
CA GLU A 11 -12.89 4.69 1.53
C GLU A 11 -11.52 5.13 1.00
N THR A 12 -10.67 5.67 1.86
CA THR A 12 -9.25 5.86 1.55
C THR A 12 -8.67 4.55 1.02
N GLY A 13 -7.94 4.61 -0.08
CA GLY A 13 -7.24 3.44 -0.60
C GLY A 13 -5.76 3.70 -0.80
N TYR A 14 -5.05 2.61 -1.02
CA TYR A 14 -3.60 2.58 -1.18
C TYR A 14 -3.21 1.75 -2.38
N SER A 15 -2.33 2.28 -3.21
CA SER A 15 -1.68 1.57 -4.30
C SER A 15 -0.34 1.04 -3.80
N VAL A 16 -0.21 -0.28 -3.67
CA VAL A 16 1.02 -0.94 -3.21
C VAL A 16 1.73 -1.58 -4.39
N GLY A 17 2.89 -1.02 -4.75
CA GLY A 17 3.74 -1.52 -5.82
C GLY A 17 4.80 -2.50 -5.33
N PHE A 18 4.86 -3.67 -5.97
CA PHE A 18 5.87 -4.71 -5.79
C PHE A 18 6.87 -4.65 -6.95
N PHE A 19 8.16 -4.67 -6.62
CA PHE A 19 9.24 -4.51 -7.59
C PHE A 19 10.26 -5.64 -7.42
N ASP A 20 10.89 -6.04 -8.52
CA ASP A 20 12.01 -6.97 -8.44
C ASP A 20 13.28 -6.28 -7.94
N ARG A 21 14.38 -7.03 -7.84
CA ARG A 21 15.68 -6.52 -7.37
C ARG A 21 16.28 -5.46 -8.31
N LEU A 22 15.85 -5.42 -9.57
CA LEU A 22 16.26 -4.42 -10.57
C LEU A 22 15.30 -3.24 -10.65
N ARG A 23 14.36 -3.12 -9.69
CA ARG A 23 13.31 -2.10 -9.62
C ARG A 23 12.31 -2.16 -10.78
N LYS A 24 12.21 -3.28 -11.50
CA LYS A 24 11.12 -3.48 -12.46
C LYS A 24 9.84 -3.76 -11.70
N THR A 25 8.76 -3.07 -12.06
CA THR A 25 7.43 -3.32 -11.50
C THR A 25 6.99 -4.75 -11.83
N ILE A 26 6.68 -5.51 -10.78
CA ILE A 26 6.07 -6.84 -10.90
C ILE A 26 4.56 -6.67 -10.95
N THR A 27 3.99 -5.93 -9.99
CA THR A 27 2.54 -5.66 -9.91
C THR A 27 2.24 -4.46 -9.03
N VAL A 28 1.03 -3.91 -9.16
CA VAL A 28 0.46 -2.88 -8.28
C VAL A 28 -0.91 -3.36 -7.82
N VAL A 29 -1.15 -3.34 -6.51
CA VAL A 29 -2.42 -3.76 -5.92
C VAL A 29 -3.07 -2.56 -5.23
N ASN A 30 -4.37 -2.36 -5.48
CA ASN A 30 -5.17 -1.37 -4.77
C ASN A 30 -5.84 -2.03 -3.56
N LEU A 31 -5.64 -1.46 -2.37
CA LEU A 31 -6.19 -1.96 -1.12
C LEU A 31 -6.96 -0.84 -0.42
N PRO A 32 -8.14 -1.12 0.16
CA PRO A 32 -8.80 -0.17 1.05
C PRO A 32 -8.01 -0.04 2.37
N GLU A 33 -8.15 1.10 3.05
CA GLU A 33 -7.52 1.36 4.35
C GLU A 33 -7.85 0.28 5.39
N SER A 34 -9.09 -0.22 5.40
CA SER A 34 -9.57 -1.32 6.24
C SER A 34 -8.86 -2.65 6.05
N SER A 35 -8.18 -2.86 4.92
CA SER A 35 -7.33 -4.05 4.69
C SER A 35 -5.92 -3.90 5.26
N LEU A 36 -5.57 -2.73 5.79
CA LEU A 36 -4.26 -2.44 6.35
C LEU A 36 -4.36 -2.30 7.88
N ARG A 37 -3.34 -2.80 8.59
CA ARG A 37 -3.19 -2.56 10.03
C ARG A 37 -2.15 -1.49 10.28
N PHE A 38 -2.31 -0.75 11.38
CA PHE A 38 -1.24 0.12 11.85
C PHE A 38 -0.03 -0.71 12.29
N PRO A 39 1.19 -0.28 11.96
CA PRO A 39 2.40 -0.95 12.41
C PRO A 39 2.52 -0.85 13.93
N THR A 40 3.04 -1.91 14.53
CA THR A 40 3.29 -2.06 15.96
C THR A 40 4.78 -1.89 16.26
N HIS A 41 5.16 -1.93 17.54
CA HIS A 41 6.56 -1.87 17.94
C HIS A 41 7.37 -3.05 17.37
N GLU A 42 6.78 -4.24 17.30
CA GLU A 42 7.43 -5.46 16.78
C GLU A 42 7.72 -5.43 15.28
N ASP A 43 7.09 -4.51 14.54
CA ASP A 43 7.34 -4.34 13.10
C ASP A 43 8.59 -3.49 12.82
N ARG A 44 9.21 -2.91 13.85
CA ARG A 44 10.41 -2.08 13.71
C ARG A 44 11.67 -2.96 13.70
N PRO A 45 12.66 -2.68 12.82
CA PRO A 45 13.92 -3.43 12.78
C PRO A 45 14.77 -3.29 14.04
#